data_AF-A0A355ERV6-F1
#
_entry.id   AF-A0A355ERV6-F1
#
_cell.length_a   1.000
_cell.length_b   1.000
_cell.length_c   1.000
_cell.angle_alpha   90.00
_cell.angle_beta   90.00
_cell.angle_gamma   90.00
#
_symmetry.space_group_name_H-M   'P 1'
#
loop_
_entity.id
_entity.type
_entity.pdbx_description
1 polymer ?
#
loop_
_entity_poly.entity_id
_entity_poly.type
_entity_poly.pdbx_seq_one_letter_code
_entity_poly.pdbx_strand_id
1 'polypeptide(L)'
;MSRRLLLAALLLLPSGAYAEDLPVAVYRERLVAIDARLQSGDWVGARTAARDLLDDKVVDGRDVLAPDPSVLRPLAEAPTARAARSAGARVA
;
A
#
# COMPACT_ATOMS: atom_id res chain seq x y z
N MET A 1 22.53 -6.64 -42.08
CA MET A 1 22.43 -5.45 -41.19
C MET A 1 21.70 -5.88 -39.92
N SER A 2 22.42 -6.35 -38.91
CA SER A 2 21.83 -6.94 -37.69
C SER A 2 21.88 -5.91 -36.57
N ARG A 3 20.70 -5.38 -36.22
CA ARG A 3 20.51 -4.28 -35.28
C ARG A 3 20.53 -4.81 -33.83
N ARG A 4 21.62 -4.50 -33.12
CA ARG A 4 21.73 -4.00 -31.72
C ARG A 4 20.88 -4.72 -30.66
N LEU A 5 21.48 -5.51 -29.75
CA LEU A 5 22.01 -5.08 -28.43
C LEU A 5 20.99 -4.30 -27.57
N LEU A 6 20.51 -4.95 -26.48
CA LEU A 6 20.26 -4.40 -25.13
C LEU A 6 19.57 -5.49 -24.29
N LEU A 7 20.31 -6.32 -23.56
CA LEU A 7 20.48 -6.22 -22.10
C LEU A 7 19.22 -5.71 -21.38
N ALA A 8 18.26 -6.60 -21.15
CA ALA A 8 17.31 -6.45 -20.05
C ALA A 8 17.95 -7.07 -18.80
N ALA A 9 18.83 -6.31 -18.15
CA ALA A 9 19.31 -6.61 -16.81
C ALA A 9 18.13 -6.45 -15.86
N LEU A 10 17.44 -7.58 -15.61
CA LEU A 10 16.39 -7.69 -14.59
C LEU A 10 17.10 -7.64 -13.23
N LEU A 11 17.36 -6.43 -12.77
CA LEU A 11 17.91 -6.16 -11.45
C LEU A 11 17.00 -6.80 -10.41
N LEU A 12 17.57 -7.76 -9.66
CA LEU A 12 17.08 -8.17 -8.37
C LEU A 12 16.91 -6.91 -7.50
N LEU A 13 15.68 -6.48 -7.28
CA LEU A 13 15.41 -5.62 -6.13
C LEU A 13 15.37 -6.53 -4.90
N PRO A 14 16.23 -6.31 -3.90
CA PRO A 14 16.05 -6.94 -2.62
C PRO A 14 14.77 -6.37 -2.02
N SER A 15 13.73 -7.19 -1.89
CA SER A 15 12.55 -6.93 -1.07
C SER A 15 12.93 -6.98 0.42
N GLY A 16 13.81 -6.06 0.81
CA GLY A 16 14.06 -5.73 2.20
C GLY A 16 12.93 -4.85 2.69
N ALA A 17 12.00 -5.45 3.43
CA ALA A 17 11.02 -4.75 4.25
C ALA A 17 11.76 -3.93 5.32
N TYR A 18 12.17 -2.73 4.96
CA TYR A 18 12.54 -1.71 5.92
C TYR A 18 11.26 -0.93 6.20
N ALA A 19 10.85 -0.89 7.46
CA ALA A 19 9.84 0.06 7.92
C ALA A 19 10.33 1.47 7.53
N GLU A 20 9.81 1.96 6.41
CA GLU A 20 10.21 3.23 5.82
C GLU A 20 9.55 4.32 6.68
N ASP A 21 10.32 5.33 7.08
CA ASP A 21 9.78 6.52 7.74
C ASP A 21 8.90 7.25 6.72
N LEU A 22 7.60 6.98 6.77
CA LEU A 22 6.63 7.34 5.75
C LEU A 22 6.11 8.76 6.01
N PRO A 23 6.43 9.78 5.20
CA PRO A 23 5.89 11.12 5.42
C PRO A 23 4.36 11.12 5.37
N VAL A 24 3.69 11.95 6.18
CA VAL A 24 2.21 12.06 6.19
C VAL A 24 1.61 12.25 4.79
N ALA A 25 2.27 13.01 3.92
CA ALA A 25 1.83 13.19 2.53
C ALA A 25 1.79 11.85 1.76
N VAL A 26 2.85 11.04 1.89
CA VAL A 26 2.94 9.72 1.25
C VAL A 26 1.93 8.75 1.87
N TYR A 27 1.72 8.81 3.20
CA TYR A 27 0.67 8.04 3.87
C TYR A 27 -0.71 8.31 3.24
N ARG A 28 -1.06 9.58 3.03
CA ARG A 28 -2.33 9.97 2.39
C ARG A 28 -2.43 9.50 0.95
N GLU A 29 -1.35 9.61 0.17
CA GLU A 29 -1.31 9.09 -1.20
C GLU A 29 -1.51 7.56 -1.24
N ARG A 30 -0.93 6.82 -0.28
CA ARG A 30 -1.14 5.37 -0.16
C ARG A 30 -2.59 5.03 0.18
N LEU A 31 -3.26 5.80 1.04
CA LEU A 31 -4.70 5.63 1.32
C LEU A 31 -5.55 5.84 0.05
N VAL A 32 -5.27 6.90 -0.73
CA VAL A 32 -5.96 7.16 -2.00
C VAL A 32 -5.72 6.02 -3.00
N ALA A 33 -4.50 5.50 -3.09
CA ALA A 33 -4.17 4.39 -3.96
C ALA A 33 -4.84 3.06 -3.53
N ILE A 34 -5.11 2.89 -2.23
CA ILE A 34 -5.90 1.76 -1.72
C ILE A 34 -7.37 1.92 -2.14
N ASP A 35 -7.97 3.11 -1.97
CA ASP A 35 -9.34 3.36 -2.42
C ASP A 35 -9.49 3.16 -3.93
N ALA A 36 -8.57 3.69 -4.74
CA ALA A 36 -8.59 3.52 -6.19
C ALA A 36 -8.59 2.03 -6.63
N ARG A 37 -7.87 1.17 -5.89
CA ARG A 37 -7.89 -0.29 -6.12
C ARG A 37 -9.23 -0.91 -5.74
N LEU A 38 -9.86 -0.46 -4.66
CA LEU A 38 -11.21 -0.90 -4.31
C LEU A 38 -12.24 -0.49 -5.36
N GLN A 39 -12.15 0.72 -5.90
CA GLN A 39 -13.01 1.22 -6.97
C GLN A 39 -12.81 0.46 -8.28
N SER A 40 -11.57 0.06 -8.60
CA SER A 40 -11.26 -0.75 -9.79
C SER A 40 -11.58 -2.24 -9.64
N GLY A 41 -11.97 -2.69 -8.43
CA GLY A 41 -12.29 -4.07 -8.12
C GLY A 41 -11.10 -4.94 -7.70
N ASP A 42 -9.88 -4.39 -7.65
CA ASP A 42 -8.68 -5.03 -7.12
C ASP A 42 -8.66 -5.05 -5.58
N TRP A 43 -9.59 -5.81 -5.00
CA TRP A 43 -9.72 -5.90 -3.55
C TRP A 43 -8.58 -6.68 -2.88
N VAL A 44 -7.90 -7.57 -3.62
CA VAL A 44 -6.74 -8.32 -3.11
C VAL A 44 -5.53 -7.38 -3.01
N GLY A 45 -5.27 -6.59 -4.05
CA GLY A 45 -4.21 -5.58 -4.02
C GLY A 45 -4.47 -4.51 -2.96
N ALA A 46 -5.71 -4.05 -2.82
CA ALA A 46 -6.09 -3.13 -1.74
C ALA A 46 -5.84 -3.72 -0.34
N ARG A 47 -6.19 -4.99 -0.12
CA ARG A 47 -5.94 -5.70 1.15
C ARG A 47 -4.44 -5.82 1.45
N THR A 48 -3.64 -6.21 0.45
CA THR A 48 -2.18 -6.33 0.62
C THR A 48 -1.56 -4.98 0.96
N ALA A 49 -1.91 -3.93 0.22
CA ALA A 49 -1.42 -2.58 0.49
C ALA A 49 -1.83 -2.07 1.89
N ALA A 50 -3.03 -2.41 2.37
CA ALA A 50 -3.46 -2.06 3.73
C ALA A 50 -2.68 -2.81 4.82
N ARG A 51 -2.22 -4.04 4.56
CA ARG A 51 -1.33 -4.78 5.48
C ARG A 51 0.05 -4.14 5.53
N ASP A 52 0.63 -3.88 4.37
CA ASP A 52 1.95 -3.26 4.28
C ASP A 52 1.92 -1.88 4.99
N LEU A 53 0.84 -1.11 4.78
CA LEU A 53 0.68 0.20 5.39
C LEU A 53 0.44 0.15 6.91
N LEU A 54 0.00 -0.98 7.49
CA LEU A 54 -0.12 -1.15 8.95
C LEU A 54 1.25 -1.35 9.62
N ASP A 55 2.22 -1.88 8.89
CA ASP A 55 3.57 -2.16 9.38
C ASP A 55 4.51 -0.96 9.21
N ASP A 56 4.13 0.03 8.39
CA ASP A 56 4.85 1.28 8.19
C ASP A 56 4.78 2.20 9.43
N LYS A 57 5.74 3.13 9.53
CA LYS A 57 5.72 4.21 10.52
C LYS A 57 5.44 5.53 9.82
N VAL A 58 4.48 6.31 10.31
CA VAL A 58 4.13 7.61 9.72
C VAL A 58 4.90 8.71 10.42
N VAL A 59 5.63 9.53 9.68
CA VAL A 59 6.42 10.64 10.22
C VAL A 59 5.75 11.98 9.91
N ASP A 60 5.51 12.76 10.97
CA ASP A 60 5.01 14.14 10.92
C ASP A 60 6.00 15.08 11.63
N GLY A 61 6.89 15.68 10.85
CA GLY A 61 7.96 16.54 11.39
C GLY A 61 8.95 15.77 12.27
N ARG A 62 8.81 15.92 13.60
CA ARG A 62 9.62 15.20 14.60
C ARG A 62 8.88 14.03 15.25
N ASP A 63 7.59 13.90 14.98
CA ASP A 63 6.74 12.88 15.58
C ASP A 63 6.70 11.64 14.67
N VAL A 64 6.74 10.47 15.31
CA VAL A 64 6.58 9.17 14.66
C VAL A 64 5.30 8.55 15.19
N LEU A 65 4.33 8.37 14.29
CA LEU A 65 3.00 7.89 14.55
C LEU A 65 2.82 6.50 13.96
N ALA A 66 1.99 5.68 14.61
CA ALA A 66 1.50 4.46 14.00
C ALA A 66 0.35 4.80 13.02
N PRO A 67 0.25 4.10 11.87
CA PRO A 67 -0.93 4.10 11.02
C PRO A 67 -2.19 3.77 11.81
N ASP A 68 -3.34 4.40 11.50
CA ASP A 68 -4.58 4.14 12.23
C ASP A 68 -5.11 2.72 11.96
N PRO A 69 -5.08 1.81 12.97
CA PRO A 69 -5.50 0.44 12.77
C PRO A 69 -7.02 0.32 12.61
N SER A 70 -7.81 1.28 13.10
CA SER A 70 -9.28 1.26 12.98
C SER A 70 -9.76 1.45 11.54
N VAL A 71 -8.93 2.11 10.73
CA VAL A 71 -9.12 2.33 9.29
C VAL A 71 -8.59 1.15 8.49
N LEU A 72 -7.35 0.74 8.74
CA LEU A 72 -6.64 -0.21 7.88
C LEU A 72 -6.93 -1.69 8.20
N ARG A 73 -7.08 -2.06 9.48
CA ARG A 73 -7.25 -3.47 9.90
C ARG A 73 -8.50 -4.14 9.30
N PRO A 74 -9.68 -3.50 9.25
CA PRO A 74 -10.85 -4.10 8.62
C PRO A 74 -10.65 -4.47 7.15
N LEU A 75 -9.85 -3.68 6.42
CA LEU A 75 -9.50 -3.96 5.03
C LEU A 75 -8.41 -5.02 4.94
N ALA A 76 -7.35 -4.90 5.75
CA ALA A 76 -6.23 -5.83 5.81
C ALA A 76 -6.66 -7.28 6.15
N GLU A 77 -7.70 -7.44 6.96
CA GLU A 77 -8.24 -8.73 7.39
C GLU A 77 -9.44 -9.20 6.54
N ALA A 78 -9.87 -8.42 5.54
CA ALA A 78 -11.04 -8.74 4.74
C ALA A 78 -10.92 -10.12 4.05
N PRO A 79 -11.83 -11.08 4.32
CA PRO A 79 -11.78 -12.40 3.71
C PRO A 79 -12.37 -12.44 2.30
N THR A 80 -13.15 -11.42 1.92
CA THR A 80 -13.88 -11.38 0.66
C THR A 80 -13.89 -9.99 0.04
N ALA A 81 -14.13 -9.92 -1.28
CA ALA A 81 -14.32 -8.66 -2.01
C ALA A 81 -15.45 -7.78 -1.41
N ARG A 82 -16.53 -8.41 -0.94
CA ARG A 82 -17.65 -7.71 -0.31
C ARG A 82 -17.20 -7.05 1.00
N ALA A 83 -16.47 -7.80 1.84
CA ALA A 83 -15.94 -7.28 3.09
C ALA A 83 -14.94 -6.14 2.85
N ALA A 84 -14.05 -6.29 1.86
CA ALA A 84 -13.09 -5.25 1.48
C ALA A 84 -13.78 -3.95 1.01
N ARG A 85 -14.84 -4.05 0.19
CA ARG A 85 -15.63 -2.86 -0.21
C ARG A 85 -16.32 -2.20 0.97
N SER A 86 -16.90 -2.96 1.90
CA SER A 86 -17.50 -2.37 3.10
C SER A 86 -16.48 -1.68 4.00
N ALA A 87 -15.24 -2.18 4.03
CA ALA A 87 -14.14 -1.56 4.75
C ALA A 87 -13.62 -0.28 4.06
N GLY A 88 -13.70 -0.23 2.72
CA GLY A 88 -13.25 0.92 1.91
C GLY A 88 -13.87 2.26 2.31
N ALA A 89 -15.10 2.27 2.82
CA ALA A 89 -15.77 3.48 3.30
C ALA A 89 -15.04 4.20 4.45
N ARG A 90 -14.07 3.54 5.10
CA ARG A 90 -13.24 4.11 6.17
C ARG A 90 -11.92 4.68 5.67
N VAL A 91 -11.52 4.28 4.46
CA VAL A 91 -10.25 4.64 3.83
C VAL A 91 -10.39 5.88 2.93
N ALA A 92 -11.62 6.13 2.45
CA ALA A 92 -12.00 7.26 1.60
C ALA A 92 -12.25 8.56 2.38
#